data_AF-A0A2V9VX92-F1
#
_entry.id   AF-A0A2V9VX92-F1
#
_cell.length_a   1.000
_cell.length_b   1.000
_cell.length_c   1.000
_cell.angle_alpha   90.00
_cell.angle_beta   90.00
_cell.angle_gamma   90.00
#
_symmetry.space_group_name_H-M   'P 1'
#
loop_
_entity.id
_entity.type
_entity.pdbx_description
1 polymer ?
#
loop_
_entity_poly.entity_id
_entity_poly.type
_entity_poly.pdbx_seq_one_letter_code
_entity_poly.pdbx_strand_id
1 'polypeptide(L)' 'SCEWFFLDTSKSHRRRWCDMTRCGNRAKFHRYYNRQKRVRS' A
#
# COMPACT_ATOMS: atom_id res chain seq x y z
N SER A 1 9.34 2.76 9.79
CA SER A 1 9.07 1.39 10.23
C SER A 1 7.78 0.92 9.56
N CYS A 2 7.70 -0.27 8.96
CA CYS A 2 6.39 -0.93 8.85
C CYS A 2 6.30 -1.82 10.08
N GLU A 3 5.33 -1.58 10.95
CA GLU A 3 5.14 -2.36 12.17
C GLU A 3 4.32 -3.61 11.86
N TRP A 4 4.53 -4.68 12.63
CA TRP A 4 3.76 -5.92 12.51
C TRP A 4 2.27 -5.71 12.82
N PHE A 5 1.96 -4.68 13.60
CA PHE A 5 0.61 -4.32 14.02
C PHE A 5 0.44 -2.80 13.89
N PHE A 6 -0.72 -2.36 13.43
CA PHE A 6 -1.08 -0.94 13.43
C PHE A 6 -2.54 -0.77 13.83
N LEU A 7 -2.83 0.28 14.59
CA LEU A 7 -4.19 0.65 14.94
C LEU A 7 -4.79 1.53 13.84
N ASP A 8 -5.95 1.13 13.31
CA ASP A 8 -6.73 1.99 12.43
C ASP A 8 -7.58 2.95 13.26
N THR A 9 -7.15 4.20 13.33
CA THR A 9 -7.88 5.30 13.99
C THR A 9 -8.72 6.13 13.02
N SER A 10 -8.84 5.70 11.75
CA SER A 10 -9.60 6.44 10.75
C SER A 10 -11.11 6.31 10.96
N LYS A 11 -11.87 7.40 10.74
CA LYS A 11 -13.33 7.43 10.90
C LYS A 11 -14.07 6.33 10.12
N SER A 12 -13.52 5.91 8.98
CA SER A 12 -14.13 4.89 8.12
C SER A 12 -13.63 3.46 8.40
N HIS A 13 -12.63 3.28 9.26
CA HIS A 13 -11.96 2.00 9.53
C HIS A 13 -11.55 1.24 8.25
N ARG A 14 -11.01 1.98 7.26
CA ARG A 14 -10.60 1.42 5.95
C ARG A 14 -9.10 1.54 5.71
N ARG A 15 -8.30 1.84 6.74
CA ARG A 15 -6.85 1.95 6.60
C ARG A 15 -6.26 0.55 6.40
N ARG A 16 -5.63 0.36 5.26
CA ARG A 16 -4.98 -0.92 4.89
C ARG A 16 -3.48 -0.95 5.14
N TRP A 17 -2.89 0.19 5.48
CA TRP A 17 -1.45 0.36 5.58
C TRP A 17 -1.10 1.06 6.90
N CYS A 18 -0.13 0.52 7.63
CA CYS A 18 0.36 1.16 8.86
C CYS A 18 0.86 2.58 8.59
N ASP A 19 1.45 2.83 7.41
CA ASP A 19 1.80 4.15 6.93
C ASP A 19 1.55 4.27 5.42
N MET A 20 0.81 5.30 5.02
CA MET A 20 0.48 5.51 3.60
C MET A 20 1.72 5.96 2.80
N THR A 21 2.63 6.72 3.40
CA THR A 21 3.81 7.28 2.72
C THR A 21 4.87 6.21 2.44
N ARG A 22 4.96 5.17 3.28
CA ARG A 22 5.88 4.04 3.12
C ARG A 22 5.18 2.84 2.51
N CYS A 23 4.36 2.14 3.30
CA CYS A 23 3.82 0.83 2.91
C CYS A 23 2.74 1.00 1.81
N GLY A 24 1.94 2.08 1.88
CA GLY A 24 0.97 2.43 0.83
C GLY A 24 1.61 2.80 -0.51
N ASN A 25 2.65 3.63 -0.51
CA ASN A 25 3.39 3.97 -1.74
C ASN A 25 4.12 2.76 -2.33
N ARG A 26 4.74 1.92 -1.50
CA ARG A 26 5.34 0.66 -1.96
C ARG A 26 4.31 -0.21 -2.69
N ALA A 27 3.12 -0.38 -2.11
CA ALA A 27 2.05 -1.13 -2.76
C ALA A 27 1.59 -0.49 -4.09
N LYS A 28 1.52 0.85 -4.17
CA LYS A 28 1.23 1.56 -5.43
C LYS A 28 2.29 1.29 -6.49
N PHE A 29 3.58 1.37 -6.15
CA PHE A 29 4.68 1.05 -7.06
C PHE A 29 4.59 -0.38 -7.57
N HIS A 30 4.41 -1.37 -6.69
CA HIS A 30 4.25 -2.77 -7.11
C HIS A 30 3.08 -2.95 -8.09
N ARG A 31 1.92 -2.35 -7.82
CA ARG A 31 0.76 -2.40 -8.74
C ARG A 31 1.06 -1.76 -10.08
N TYR A 32 1.76 -0.62 -10.08
CA TYR A 32 2.17 0.07 -11.30
C TYR A 32 3.10 -0.79 -12.16
N TYR A 33 4.17 -1.34 -11.56
CA TYR A 33 5.11 -2.21 -12.26
C TYR A 33 4.45 -3.49 -12.77
N ASN A 34 3.58 -4.12 -11.98
CA ASN A 34 2.86 -5.32 -12.41
C ASN A 34 1.93 -5.02 -13.61
N ARG A 35 1.25 -3.87 -13.60
CA ARG A 35 0.43 -3.42 -14.73
C ARG A 35 1.28 -3.16 -15.97
N GLN A 36 2.43 -2.51 -15.83
CA GLN A 36 3.36 -2.29 -16.94
C GLN A 36 3.90 -3.59 -17.53
N LYS A 37 4.28 -4.55 -16.68
CA LYS A 37 4.70 -5.88 -17.12
C LYS A 37 3.62 -6.56 -17.96
N ARG A 38 2.36 -6.52 -17.49
CA ARG A 38 1.22 -7.09 -18.22
C ARG A 38 0.96 -6.41 -19.57
N VAL A 39 1.20 -5.10 -19.69
CA VAL A 39 1.01 -4.36 -20.95
C VAL A 39 2.14 -4.61 -21.95
N ARG A 40 3.32 -5.02 -21.47
CA ARG A 40 4.51 -5.28 -22.29
C ARG A 40 4.62 -6.73 -22.78
N SER A 41 3.78 -7.63 -22.30
CA SER A 41 3.61 -9.01 -22.81
C SER A 41 2.46 -9.05 -23.79
#